data_AF-A0A1I4SK05-F1
#
_entry.id   AF-A0A1I4SK05-F1
#
_cell.length_a   1.000
_cell.length_b   1.000
_cell.length_c   1.000
_cell.angle_alpha   90.00
_cell.angle_beta   90.00
_cell.angle_gamma   90.00
#
_symmetry.space_group_name_H-M   'P 1'
#
loop_
_entity.id
_entity.type
_entity.pdbx_description
1 polymer ?
#
loop_
_entity_poly.entity_id
_entity_poly.type
_entity_poly.pdbx_seq_one_letter_code
_entity_poly.pdbx_strand_id
1 'polypeptide(L)'
;MNASTITALLAELHHADHIIKAMLNAMTLQQKAKVHEQLESAGVSPGDMTRANERHAAIEAASACSKPSMINVAAIRQHASDIGAHAARLEILLLTIFDRLEEIDPKDRGTRAAVDAVECFTSCALRNGVLMREAAIQVEALVLKGHVA
;
A
#
# COMPACT_ATOMS: atom_id res chain seq x y z
N MET A 1 14.52 -1.51 -4.70
CA MET A 1 13.65 -0.74 -3.78
C MET A 1 14.26 0.63 -3.59
N ASN A 2 13.48 1.70 -3.74
CA ASN A 2 13.97 3.06 -3.49
C ASN A 2 13.91 3.36 -1.98
N ALA A 3 14.61 4.41 -1.54
CA ALA A 3 14.72 4.75 -0.12
C ALA A 3 13.36 5.05 0.54
N SER A 4 12.40 5.60 -0.22
CA SER A 4 11.06 5.89 0.32
C SER A 4 10.26 4.62 0.62
N THR A 5 10.38 3.57 -0.20
CA THR A 5 9.77 2.26 0.09
C THR A 5 10.36 1.65 1.37
N ILE A 6 11.68 1.80 1.61
CA ILE A 6 12.33 1.29 2.83
C ILE A 6 11.83 2.04 4.07
N THR A 7 11.71 3.37 4.00
CA THR A 7 11.19 4.18 5.11
C THR A 7 9.73 3.86 5.45
N ALA A 8 8.86 3.67 4.44
CA ALA A 8 7.47 3.30 4.65
C ALA A 8 7.32 1.93 5.33
N LEU A 9 8.08 0.94 4.87
CA LEU A 9 8.09 -0.40 5.48
C LEU A 9 8.60 -0.39 6.93
N LEU A 10 9.62 0.43 7.24
CA LEU A 10 10.09 0.60 8.61
C LEU A 10 9.03 1.25 9.52
N ALA A 11 8.30 2.24 9.02
CA ALA A 11 7.22 2.87 9.77
C ALA A 11 6.07 1.89 10.06
N GLU A 12 5.69 1.05 9.09
CA GLU A 12 4.68 0.00 9.29
C GLU A 12 5.14 -1.05 10.32
N LEU A 13 6.42 -1.45 10.27
CA LEU A 13 7.00 -2.39 11.24
C LEU A 13 7.01 -1.82 12.67
N HIS A 14 7.31 -0.54 12.84
CA HIS A 14 7.21 0.16 14.13
C HIS A 14 5.79 0.18 14.66
N HIS A 15 4.81 0.46 13.79
CA HIS A 15 3.41 0.49 14.18
C HIS A 15 2.91 -0.90 14.63
N ALA A 16 3.30 -1.94 13.89
CA ALA A 16 2.99 -3.32 14.26
C ALA A 16 3.63 -3.72 15.60
N ASP A 17 4.90 -3.33 15.85
CA ASP A 17 5.57 -3.61 17.13
C ASP A 17 4.89 -2.91 18.31
N HIS A 18 4.48 -1.67 18.12
CA HIS A 18 3.74 -0.89 19.13
C HIS A 18 2.38 -1.51 19.46
N ILE A 19 1.61 -1.93 18.45
CA ILE A 19 0.32 -2.60 18.65
C ILE A 19 0.52 -3.92 19.41
N ILE A 20 1.51 -4.73 19.02
CA ILE A 20 1.80 -6.00 19.70
C ILE A 20 2.16 -5.76 21.17
N LYS A 21 3.01 -4.77 21.47
CA LYS A 21 3.36 -4.40 22.85
C LYS A 21 2.14 -3.91 23.65
N ALA A 22 1.29 -3.08 23.05
CA ALA A 22 0.07 -2.60 23.69
C ALA A 22 -0.90 -3.75 24.01
N MET A 23 -1.10 -4.67 23.06
CA MET A 23 -1.92 -5.87 23.26
C MET A 23 -1.36 -6.76 24.37
N LEU A 24 -0.05 -7.04 24.36
CA LEU A 24 0.59 -7.83 25.40
C LEU A 24 0.49 -7.15 26.76
N ASN A 25 0.63 -5.82 26.85
CA ASN A 25 0.51 -5.10 28.12
C ASN A 25 -0.92 -5.06 28.67
N ALA A 26 -1.93 -5.08 27.80
CA ALA A 26 -3.35 -5.12 28.18
C ALA A 26 -3.81 -6.51 28.66
N MET A 27 -3.05 -7.57 28.38
CA MET A 27 -3.40 -8.92 28.80
C MET A 27 -3.07 -9.20 30.26
N THR A 28 -4.00 -9.88 30.95
CA THR A 28 -3.75 -10.46 32.27
C THR A 28 -2.72 -11.59 32.19
N LEU A 29 -2.09 -11.93 33.32
CA LEU A 29 -1.11 -13.01 33.39
C LEU A 29 -1.68 -14.36 32.90
N GLN A 30 -2.94 -14.65 33.22
CA GLN A 30 -3.62 -15.87 32.78
C GLN A 30 -3.86 -15.90 31.26
N GLN A 31 -4.20 -14.76 30.66
CA GLN A 31 -4.34 -14.64 29.21
C GLN A 31 -2.99 -14.77 28.51
N LYS A 32 -1.91 -14.22 29.09
CA LYS A 32 -0.55 -14.35 28.56
C LYS A 32 -0.08 -15.81 28.56
N ALA A 33 -0.29 -16.53 29.66
CA ALA A 33 0.03 -17.95 29.77
C ALA A 33 -0.72 -18.78 28.72
N LYS A 34 -2.02 -18.51 28.54
CA LYS A 34 -2.83 -19.20 27.52
C LYS A 34 -2.34 -18.92 26.09
N VAL A 35 -1.97 -17.68 25.77
CA VAL A 35 -1.39 -17.35 24.46
C VAL A 35 -0.04 -18.03 24.27
N HIS A 36 0.77 -18.14 25.32
CA HIS A 36 2.03 -18.87 25.28
C HIS A 36 1.82 -20.35 24.92
N GLU A 37 0.92 -21.04 25.62
CA GLU A 37 0.58 -22.44 25.33
C GLU A 37 0.04 -22.63 23.90
N GLN A 38 -0.78 -21.69 23.41
CA GLN A 38 -1.30 -21.74 22.03
C GLN A 38 -0.20 -21.55 20.98
N LEU A 39 0.77 -20.69 21.26
CA LEU A 39 1.92 -20.47 20.37
C LEU A 39 2.85 -21.70 20.37
N GLU A 40 3.13 -22.28 21.53
CA GLU A 40 3.88 -23.54 21.64
C GLU A 40 3.18 -24.68 20.90
N SER A 41 1.86 -24.81 21.05
CA SER A 41 1.06 -25.80 20.32
C SER A 41 1.03 -25.56 18.81
N ALA A 42 1.26 -24.33 18.35
CA ALA A 42 1.41 -23.99 16.94
C ALA A 42 2.86 -24.17 16.44
N GLY A 43 3.76 -24.71 17.28
CA GLY A 43 5.16 -24.92 16.95
C GLY A 43 6.02 -23.65 16.99
N VAL A 44 5.51 -22.56 17.57
CA VAL A 44 6.24 -21.31 17.78
C VAL A 44 6.97 -21.42 19.12
N SER A 45 8.30 -21.32 19.10
CA SER A 45 9.13 -21.62 20.26
C SER A 45 8.97 -20.52 21.32
N PRO A 46 8.97 -20.86 22.63
CA PRO A 46 8.99 -19.85 23.69
C PRO A 46 10.28 -19.00 23.66
N GLY A 47 11.33 -19.47 22.99
CA GLY A 47 12.54 -18.71 22.65
C GLY A 47 12.32 -17.61 21.60
N ASP A 48 11.16 -17.53 20.93
CA ASP A 48 10.83 -16.46 19.99
C ASP A 48 10.52 -15.12 20.69
N MET A 49 10.44 -15.07 22.03
CA MET A 49 10.48 -13.82 22.79
C MET A 49 11.83 -13.09 22.64
N THR A 50 12.92 -13.84 22.51
CA THR A 50 14.25 -13.31 22.15
C THR A 50 14.22 -12.71 20.73
N ARG A 51 13.46 -13.33 19.82
CA ARG A 51 13.25 -12.83 18.45
C ARG A 51 12.41 -11.55 18.40
N ALA A 52 11.52 -11.31 19.35
CA ALA A 52 10.82 -10.02 19.48
C ALA A 52 11.77 -8.90 19.91
N ASN A 53 12.68 -9.17 20.84
CA ASN A 53 13.73 -8.23 21.25
C ASN A 53 14.75 -8.01 20.12
N GLU A 54 15.12 -9.06 19.37
CA GLU A 54 15.95 -8.97 18.17
C GLU A 54 15.26 -8.18 17.05
N ARG A 55 13.95 -8.38 16.85
CA ARG A 55 13.15 -7.61 15.89
C ARG A 55 13.11 -6.13 16.27
N HIS A 56 12.92 -5.83 17.55
CA HIS A 56 12.95 -4.46 18.06
C HIS A 56 14.34 -3.83 17.85
N ALA A 57 15.41 -4.55 18.18
CA ALA A 57 16.78 -4.09 17.96
C ALA A 57 17.11 -3.88 16.46
N ALA A 58 16.60 -4.75 15.57
CA ALA A 58 16.79 -4.63 14.12
C ALA A 58 16.01 -3.43 13.54
N ILE A 59 14.79 -3.17 14.03
CA ILE A 59 13.99 -2.01 13.65
C ILE A 59 14.67 -0.71 14.10
N GLU A 60 15.19 -0.65 15.33
CA GLU A 60 15.94 0.50 15.85
C GLU A 60 17.23 0.74 15.07
N ALA A 61 18.00 -0.31 14.79
CA ALA A 61 19.24 -0.22 14.00
C ALA A 61 18.97 0.28 12.56
N ALA A 62 17.88 -0.19 11.94
CA ALA A 62 17.48 0.27 10.61
C ALA A 62 17.00 1.74 10.62
N SER A 63 16.34 2.17 11.70
CA SER A 63 15.88 3.55 11.90
C SER A 63 17.04 4.52 12.15
N ALA A 64 18.11 4.07 12.81
CA ALA A 64 19.33 4.85 13.03
C ALA A 64 20.13 5.11 11.73
N CYS A 65 20.02 4.22 10.73
CA CYS A 65 20.60 4.41 9.40
C CYS A 65 19.77 5.33 8.49
N SER A 66 18.46 5.47 8.75
CA SER A 66 17.64 6.46 8.06
C SER A 66 17.78 7.81 8.72
N LYS A 67 18.73 8.64 8.26
CA LYS A 67 18.64 10.08 8.55
C LYS A 67 17.25 10.56 8.10
N PRO A 68 16.57 11.43 8.86
CA PRO A 68 15.36 12.08 8.38
C PRO A 68 15.73 12.89 7.14
N SER A 69 15.49 12.30 5.97
CA SER A 69 15.37 13.04 4.73
C SER A 69 14.24 14.02 4.99
N MET A 70 14.54 15.33 4.96
CA MET A 70 13.52 16.37 4.97
C MET A 70 12.43 15.96 3.99
N ILE A 71 11.26 15.58 4.51
CA ILE A 71 10.13 15.21 3.67
C ILE A 71 9.73 16.48 2.95
N ASN A 72 10.04 16.56 1.65
CA ASN A 72 9.64 17.69 0.84
C ASN A 72 8.15 17.55 0.54
N VAL A 73 7.33 18.07 1.46
CA VAL A 73 5.88 17.97 1.36
C VAL A 73 5.34 18.67 0.11
N ALA A 74 6.01 19.72 -0.37
CA ALA A 74 5.67 20.36 -1.63
C ALA A 74 5.89 19.42 -2.83
N ALA A 75 7.00 18.67 -2.86
CA ALA A 75 7.25 17.65 -3.88
C ALA A 75 6.22 16.51 -3.81
N ILE A 76 5.82 16.07 -2.60
CA ILE A 76 4.78 15.04 -2.44
C ILE A 76 3.43 15.54 -2.99
N ARG A 77 3.04 16.78 -2.68
CA ARG A 77 1.82 17.38 -3.24
C ARG A 77 1.90 17.45 -4.77
N GLN A 78 3.02 17.91 -5.31
CA GLN A 78 3.19 18.02 -6.76
C GLN A 78 3.05 16.65 -7.42
N HIS A 79 3.70 15.62 -6.89
CA HIS A 79 3.58 14.26 -7.42
C HIS A 79 2.16 13.70 -7.33
N ALA A 80 1.43 13.96 -6.24
CA ALA A 80 0.03 13.57 -6.12
C ALA A 80 -0.84 14.25 -7.20
N SER A 81 -0.66 15.56 -7.39
CA SER A 81 -1.34 16.32 -8.46
C SER A 81 -1.02 15.75 -9.85
N ASP A 82 0.25 15.46 -10.13
CA ASP A 82 0.68 14.90 -11.42
C ASP A 82 0.07 13.51 -11.66
N ILE A 83 0.03 12.65 -10.64
CA ILE A 83 -0.61 11.33 -10.69
C ILE A 83 -2.11 11.48 -10.97
N GLY A 84 -2.80 12.39 -10.28
CA GLY A 84 -4.21 12.67 -10.51
C GLY A 84 -4.49 13.15 -11.94
N ALA A 85 -3.66 14.04 -12.48
CA ALA A 85 -3.77 14.53 -13.84
C ALA A 85 -3.51 13.43 -14.89
N HIS A 86 -2.49 12.59 -14.67
CA HIS A 86 -2.21 11.45 -15.54
C HIS A 86 -3.31 10.39 -15.50
N ALA A 87 -3.85 10.09 -14.32
CA ALA A 87 -4.97 9.17 -14.15
C ALA A 87 -6.22 9.67 -14.89
N ALA A 88 -6.57 10.95 -14.75
CA ALA A 88 -7.68 11.54 -15.48
C ALA A 88 -7.47 11.47 -17.02
N ARG A 89 -6.25 11.71 -17.50
CA ARG A 89 -5.94 11.58 -18.93
C ARG A 89 -6.01 10.14 -19.42
N LEU A 90 -5.55 9.19 -18.61
CA LEU A 90 -5.66 7.76 -18.90
C LEU A 90 -7.13 7.36 -19.04
N GLU A 91 -8.00 7.80 -18.14
CA GLU A 91 -9.43 7.50 -18.21
C GLU A 91 -10.07 7.98 -19.53
N ILE A 92 -9.76 9.20 -19.98
CA ILE A 92 -10.26 9.74 -21.27
C ILE A 92 -9.81 8.86 -22.44
N LEU A 93 -8.54 8.45 -22.46
CA LEU A 93 -8.00 7.60 -23.52
C LEU A 93 -8.67 6.23 -23.54
N LEU A 94 -8.92 5.65 -22.37
CA LEU A 94 -9.55 4.34 -22.25
C LEU A 94 -11.03 4.37 -22.65
N LEU A 95 -11.76 5.45 -22.31
CA LEU A 95 -13.12 5.67 -22.82
C LEU A 95 -13.16 5.74 -24.34
N THR A 96 -12.20 6.44 -24.94
CA THR A 96 -12.06 6.49 -26.42
C THR A 96 -11.81 5.11 -27.02
N ILE A 97 -11.14 4.20 -26.30
CA ILE A 97 -10.93 2.82 -26.77
C ILE A 97 -12.26 2.06 -26.75
N PHE A 98 -13.09 2.20 -25.72
CA PHE A 98 -14.43 1.58 -25.71
C PHE A 98 -15.28 2.05 -26.89
N ASP A 99 -15.34 3.37 -27.14
CA ASP A 99 -16.09 3.92 -28.27
C ASP A 99 -15.66 3.27 -29.59
N ARG A 100 -14.35 3.05 -29.77
CA ARG A 100 -13.81 2.39 -30.97
C ARG A 100 -14.08 0.89 -31.03
N LEU A 101 -14.14 0.20 -29.88
CA LEU A 101 -14.46 -1.22 -29.83
C LEU A 101 -15.92 -1.48 -30.22
N GLU A 102 -16.85 -0.58 -29.85
CA GLU A 102 -18.26 -0.68 -30.21
C GLU A 102 -18.50 -0.60 -31.73
N GLU A 103 -17.63 0.09 -32.46
CA GLU A 103 -17.68 0.19 -33.92
C GLU A 103 -17.19 -1.09 -34.63
N ILE A 104 -16.56 -2.03 -33.91
CA ILE A 104 -16.03 -3.26 -34.48
C ILE A 104 -17.13 -4.34 -34.46
N ASP A 105 -17.41 -4.92 -35.62
CA ASP A 105 -18.28 -6.10 -35.78
C ASP A 105 -17.42 -7.35 -36.05
N PRO A 106 -17.08 -8.14 -35.01
CA PRO A 106 -16.20 -9.29 -35.17
C PRO A 106 -16.91 -10.42 -35.90
N LYS A 107 -16.49 -10.69 -37.14
CA LYS A 107 -17.02 -11.74 -38.01
C LYS A 107 -16.40 -13.12 -37.80
N ASP A 108 -15.19 -13.16 -37.25
CA ASP A 108 -14.46 -14.41 -36.98
C ASP A 108 -14.06 -14.52 -35.50
N ARG A 109 -13.71 -15.75 -35.09
CA ARG A 109 -13.34 -16.05 -33.70
C ARG A 109 -12.06 -15.36 -33.24
N GLY A 110 -11.10 -15.12 -34.14
CA GLY A 110 -9.84 -14.45 -33.81
C GLY A 110 -10.06 -12.98 -33.49
N THR A 111 -10.79 -12.28 -34.37
CA THR A 111 -11.15 -10.88 -34.14
C THR A 111 -12.02 -10.71 -32.90
N ARG A 112 -12.98 -11.63 -32.65
CA ARG A 112 -13.79 -11.58 -31.41
C ARG A 112 -12.95 -11.72 -30.15
N ALA A 113 -12.05 -12.71 -30.11
CA ALA A 113 -11.16 -12.90 -28.96
C ALA A 113 -10.23 -11.71 -28.72
N ALA A 114 -9.79 -11.03 -29.79
CA ALA A 114 -9.00 -9.80 -29.67
C ALA A 114 -9.82 -8.64 -29.08
N VAL A 115 -11.05 -8.42 -29.56
CA VAL A 115 -11.97 -7.40 -29.00
C VAL A 115 -12.22 -7.67 -27.52
N ASP A 116 -12.57 -8.90 -27.14
CA ASP A 116 -12.83 -9.28 -25.75
C ASP A 116 -11.59 -9.02 -24.85
N ALA A 117 -10.38 -9.31 -25.35
CA ALA A 117 -9.14 -9.07 -24.62
C ALA A 117 -8.85 -7.57 -24.41
N VAL A 118 -9.08 -6.75 -25.44
CA VAL A 118 -8.90 -5.28 -25.34
C VAL A 118 -9.95 -4.68 -24.42
N GLU A 119 -11.21 -5.14 -24.47
CA GLU A 119 -12.29 -4.69 -23.59
C GLU A 119 -11.98 -5.01 -22.11
N CYS A 120 -11.53 -6.24 -21.84
CA CYS A 120 -11.11 -6.67 -20.50
C CYS A 120 -9.95 -5.82 -19.97
N PHE A 121 -8.91 -5.61 -20.79
CA PHE A 121 -7.77 -4.77 -20.43
C PHE A 121 -8.20 -3.33 -20.14
N THR A 122 -9.01 -2.75 -21.03
CA THR A 122 -9.44 -1.34 -20.95
C THR A 122 -10.29 -1.12 -19.70
N SER A 123 -11.18 -2.06 -19.37
CA SER A 123 -11.98 -2.05 -18.13
C SER A 123 -11.10 -2.08 -16.88
N CYS A 124 -10.10 -2.97 -16.84
CA CYS A 124 -9.18 -3.07 -15.71
C CYS A 124 -8.32 -1.82 -15.57
N ALA A 125 -7.80 -1.29 -16.68
CA ALA A 125 -7.01 -0.07 -16.69
C ALA A 125 -7.83 1.15 -16.24
N LEU A 126 -9.11 1.22 -16.62
CA LEU A 126 -10.00 2.33 -16.25
C LEU A 126 -10.23 2.33 -14.73
N ARG A 127 -10.52 1.16 -14.16
CA ARG A 127 -10.66 1.00 -12.71
C ARG A 127 -9.39 1.42 -11.95
N ASN A 128 -8.22 1.05 -12.47
CA ASN A 128 -6.95 1.47 -11.86
C ASN A 128 -6.73 2.98 -11.95
N GLY A 129 -7.09 3.61 -13.08
CA GLY A 129 -7.07 5.07 -13.22
C GLY A 129 -7.90 5.77 -12.15
N VAL A 130 -9.14 5.32 -11.94
CA VAL A 130 -10.03 5.86 -10.90
C VAL A 130 -9.39 5.74 -9.51
N LEU A 131 -8.87 4.56 -9.16
CA LEU A 131 -8.21 4.33 -7.87
C LEU A 131 -6.98 5.21 -7.67
N MET A 132 -6.17 5.40 -8.73
CA MET A 132 -5.00 6.28 -8.69
C MET A 132 -5.40 7.75 -8.45
N ARG A 133 -6.47 8.21 -9.09
CA ARG A 133 -7.00 9.56 -8.86
C ARG A 133 -7.54 9.73 -7.44
N GLU A 134 -8.30 8.76 -6.93
CA GLU A 134 -8.80 8.80 -5.55
C GLU A 134 -7.66 8.82 -4.54
N ALA A 135 -6.62 8.00 -4.74
CA ALA A 135 -5.43 7.99 -3.90
C ALA A 135 -4.69 9.33 -3.95
N ALA A 136 -4.54 9.94 -5.12
CA ALA A 136 -3.94 11.27 -5.27
C ALA A 136 -4.70 12.34 -4.47
N ILE A 137 -6.04 12.36 -4.55
CA ILE A 137 -6.88 13.28 -3.78
C ILE A 137 -6.70 13.07 -2.27
N GLN A 138 -6.63 11.81 -1.82
CA GLN A 138 -6.41 11.49 -0.40
C GLN A 138 -5.04 11.98 0.09
N VAL A 139 -3.98 11.79 -0.71
CA VAL A 139 -2.64 12.28 -0.39
C VAL A 139 -2.63 13.81 -0.30
N GLU A 140 -3.26 14.51 -1.25
CA GLU A 140 -3.37 15.97 -1.19
C GLU A 140 -4.12 16.46 0.06
N ALA A 141 -5.22 15.80 0.42
CA ALA A 141 -6.00 16.11 1.62
C ALA A 141 -5.19 15.87 2.91
N LEU A 142 -4.41 14.80 2.98
CA LEU A 142 -3.53 14.51 4.11
C LEU A 142 -2.40 15.54 4.22
N VAL A 143 -1.80 15.93 3.10
CA VAL A 143 -0.79 16.99 3.04
C VAL A 143 -1.34 18.34 3.52
N LEU A 144 -2.57 18.68 3.13
CA LEU A 144 -3.27 19.87 3.61
C LEU A 144 -3.50 19.81 5.13
N LYS A 145 -4.02 18.69 5.65
CA LYS A 145 -4.29 18.52 7.10
C LYS A 145 -3.00 18.57 7.94
N GLY A 146 -1.90 18.02 7.44
CA GLY A 146 -0.60 18.06 8.11
C GLY A 146 0.11 19.42 8.09
N HIS A 147 -0.38 20.39 7.31
CA HIS A 147 0.13 21.77 7.26
C HIS A 147 -0.61 22.74 8.19
N VAL A 148 -1.75 22.33 8.76
CA VAL A 148 -2.61 23.16 9.63
C VAL A 148 -2.41 22.83 11.12
N ALA A 149 -1.47 21.91 11.44
CA ALA A 149 -1.11 21.53 12.81
C ALA A 149 0.18 22.22 13.27
#